data_AF-A0A5C6UQW0-F1
#
_entry.id   AF-A0A5C6UQW0-F1
#
_cell.length_a   1.000
_cell.length_b   1.000
_cell.length_c   1.000
_cell.angle_alpha   90.00
_cell.angle_beta   90.00
_cell.angle_gamma   90.00
#
_symmetry.space_group_name_H-M   'P 1'
#
loop_
_entity.id
_entity.type
_entity.pdbx_description
1 polymer ?
#
loop_
_entity_poly.entity_id
_entity_poly.type
_entity_poly.pdbx_seq_one_letter_code
_entity_poly.pdbx_strand_id
1 'polypeptide(L)'
;MHIDASYIKEIRSREGVFLVEQVVMARFSDWFDLMPWCATSIDWNQVPGFVKARIPGGGEVWEGKVCEWASGLPIGKCSHIVPYYRWKEPSIALPFHFGIANLDLLYATYPNKAYVFGVDVGTSLDFQFGTVFEWDQMDTFRGSAELIDFG
;
A
#
# COMPACT_ATOMS: atom_id res chain seq x y z
N MET A 1 -18.78 2.87 -0.57
CA MET A 1 -17.34 2.97 -0.24
C MET A 1 -16.60 1.87 -0.97
N HIS A 2 -15.30 2.01 -1.29
CA HIS A 2 -14.58 0.95 -2.02
C HIS A 2 -14.62 -0.40 -1.28
N ILE A 3 -14.55 -0.36 0.06
CA ILE A 3 -14.62 -1.56 0.91
C ILE A 3 -15.98 -2.26 0.93
N ASP A 4 -17.02 -1.66 0.35
CA ASP A 4 -18.36 -2.27 0.25
C ASP A 4 -18.51 -3.15 -1.00
N ALA A 5 -17.56 -3.09 -1.93
CA ALA A 5 -17.56 -3.91 -3.13
C ALA A 5 -17.55 -5.40 -2.76
N SER A 6 -18.28 -6.21 -3.52
CA SER A 6 -18.46 -7.64 -3.23
C SER A 6 -17.14 -8.40 -3.12
N TYR A 7 -16.19 -8.12 -4.01
CA TYR A 7 -14.87 -8.75 -3.99
C TYR A 7 -14.03 -8.33 -2.77
N ILE A 8 -14.13 -7.08 -2.32
CA ILE A 8 -13.46 -6.63 -1.08
C ILE A 8 -14.09 -7.29 0.14
N LYS A 9 -15.41 -7.48 0.17
CA LYS A 9 -16.08 -8.21 1.26
C LYS A 9 -15.63 -9.66 1.33
N GLU A 10 -15.43 -10.31 0.19
CA GLU A 10 -14.87 -11.66 0.13
C GLU A 10 -13.43 -11.70 0.66
N ILE A 11 -12.58 -10.76 0.21
CA ILE A 11 -11.20 -10.63 0.70
C ILE A 11 -11.18 -10.42 2.23
N ARG A 12 -12.06 -9.57 2.77
CA ARG A 12 -12.19 -9.31 4.20
C ARG A 12 -12.58 -10.51 5.05
N SER A 13 -13.14 -11.55 4.45
CA SER A 13 -13.48 -12.78 5.17
C SER A 13 -12.26 -13.69 5.40
N ARG A 14 -11.12 -13.39 4.77
CA ARG A 14 -9.89 -14.19 4.91
C ARG A 14 -9.19 -13.91 6.24
N GLU A 15 -8.51 -14.94 6.73
CA GLU A 15 -7.69 -14.85 7.93
C GLU A 15 -6.56 -13.82 7.76
N GLY A 16 -6.30 -13.06 8.83
CA GLY A 16 -5.29 -12.00 8.83
C GLY A 16 -5.67 -10.73 8.07
N VAL A 17 -6.90 -10.62 7.56
CA VAL A 17 -7.42 -9.38 6.97
C VAL A 17 -8.21 -8.60 8.00
N PHE A 18 -7.83 -7.34 8.22
CA PHE A 18 -8.45 -6.49 9.24
C PHE A 18 -9.12 -5.27 8.60
N LEU A 19 -10.22 -4.79 9.22
CA LEU A 19 -10.77 -3.49 8.88
C LEU A 19 -9.86 -2.39 9.47
N VAL A 20 -9.48 -1.44 8.64
CA VAL A 20 -8.79 -0.22 9.08
C VAL A 20 -9.83 0.88 9.17
N GLU A 21 -10.20 1.21 10.40
CA GLU A 21 -11.24 2.18 10.69
C GLU A 21 -10.91 3.57 10.14
N GLN A 22 -11.95 4.37 9.90
CA GLN A 22 -11.83 5.74 9.39
C GLN A 22 -10.87 6.60 10.24
N VAL A 23 -10.88 6.45 11.57
CA VAL A 23 -10.02 7.22 12.46
C VAL A 23 -8.53 6.92 12.25
N VAL A 24 -8.20 5.67 11.91
CA VAL A 24 -6.83 5.27 11.58
C VAL A 24 -6.48 5.79 10.19
N MET A 25 -7.36 5.59 9.21
CA MET A 25 -7.17 6.11 7.85
C MET A 25 -7.07 7.64 7.82
N ALA A 26 -7.68 8.35 8.77
CA ALA A 26 -7.54 9.78 8.90
C ALA A 26 -6.10 10.19 9.22
N ARG A 27 -5.43 9.47 10.12
CA ARG A 27 -4.00 9.67 10.40
C ARG A 27 -3.15 9.39 9.17
N PHE A 28 -3.51 8.37 8.38
CA PHE A 28 -2.81 8.02 7.14
C PHE A 28 -2.94 9.17 6.13
N SER A 29 -4.15 9.67 5.93
CA SER A 29 -4.44 10.80 5.04
C SER A 29 -3.75 12.08 5.47
N ASP A 30 -3.83 12.44 6.75
CA ASP A 30 -3.21 13.67 7.25
C ASP A 30 -1.68 13.64 7.05
N TRP A 31 -1.05 12.49 7.22
CA TRP A 31 0.37 12.31 6.88
C TRP A 31 0.62 12.37 5.37
N PHE A 32 -0.20 11.68 4.58
CA PHE A 32 -0.06 11.59 3.14
C PHE A 32 -0.22 12.95 2.43
N ASP A 33 -1.04 13.84 2.99
CA ASP A 33 -1.21 15.22 2.51
C ASP A 33 0.06 16.07 2.68
N LEU A 34 0.99 15.68 3.57
CA LEU A 34 2.28 16.37 3.78
C LEU A 34 3.35 15.98 2.76
N MET A 35 3.09 14.97 1.91
CA MET A 35 4.04 14.55 0.89
C MET A 35 4.28 15.65 -0.16
N PRO A 36 5.46 15.69 -0.81
CA PRO A 36 5.72 16.68 -1.86
C PRO A 36 4.91 16.32 -3.11
N TRP A 37 3.71 16.88 -3.26
CA TRP A 37 2.83 16.62 -4.40
C TRP A 37 3.21 17.44 -5.64
N CYS A 38 3.17 16.81 -6.81
CA CYS A 38 3.20 17.46 -8.12
C CYS A 38 1.95 17.08 -8.91
N ALA A 39 0.99 18.02 -8.99
CA ALA A 39 -0.31 17.88 -9.65
C ALA A 39 -1.11 16.64 -9.19
N THR A 40 -0.85 15.47 -9.77
CA THR A 40 -1.63 14.23 -9.57
C THR A 40 -0.82 13.08 -8.94
N SER A 41 0.47 13.29 -8.68
CA SER A 41 1.32 12.29 -8.02
C SER A 41 2.29 12.89 -7.03
N ILE A 42 2.85 12.07 -6.16
CA ILE A 42 3.98 12.46 -5.33
C ILE A 42 5.20 12.72 -6.23
N ASP A 43 5.87 13.85 -6.02
CA ASP A 43 7.22 14.09 -6.53
C ASP A 43 8.23 13.32 -5.68
N TRP A 44 8.38 12.05 -6.02
CA TRP A 44 9.27 11.13 -5.31
C TRP A 44 10.72 11.63 -5.24
N ASN A 45 11.18 12.47 -6.17
CA ASN A 45 12.55 13.01 -6.12
C ASN A 45 12.76 13.96 -4.93
N GLN A 46 11.69 14.53 -4.40
CA GLN A 46 11.73 15.39 -3.22
C GLN A 46 11.55 14.62 -1.91
N VAL A 47 11.25 13.33 -1.96
CA VAL A 47 11.07 12.48 -0.78
C VAL A 47 12.43 11.93 -0.34
N PRO A 48 12.97 12.33 0.83
CA PRO A 48 14.25 11.81 1.30
C PRO A 48 14.21 10.29 1.45
N GLY A 49 15.26 9.60 0.98
CA GLY A 49 15.38 8.15 1.14
C GLY A 49 14.43 7.31 0.29
N PHE A 50 13.75 7.90 -0.72
CA PHE A 50 12.94 7.11 -1.63
C PHE A 50 13.79 6.12 -2.44
N VAL A 51 13.28 4.91 -2.58
CA VAL A 51 13.85 3.90 -3.46
C VAL A 51 12.99 3.81 -4.71
N LYS A 52 13.63 3.95 -5.87
CA LYS A 52 13.01 3.64 -7.17
C LYS A 52 13.38 2.22 -7.56
N ALA A 53 12.40 1.33 -7.54
CA ALA A 53 12.57 -0.06 -7.97
C ALA A 53 11.62 -0.36 -9.12
N ARG A 54 12.05 -1.19 -10.07
CA ARG A 54 11.21 -1.68 -11.17
C ARG A 54 11.00 -3.17 -10.98
N ILE A 55 9.78 -3.65 -11.19
CA ILE A 55 9.49 -5.08 -11.13
C ILE A 55 10.31 -5.79 -12.22
N PRO A 56 11.08 -6.84 -11.87
CA PRO A 56 11.90 -7.57 -12.82
C PRO A 56 11.05 -8.47 -13.73
N GLY A 57 10.95 -8.08 -15.01
CA GLY A 57 10.41 -8.91 -16.10
C GLY A 57 8.88 -8.86 -16.24
N GLY A 58 8.39 -8.36 -17.38
CA GLY A 58 6.98 -8.51 -17.78
C GLY A 58 6.72 -9.93 -18.28
N GLY A 59 5.87 -10.71 -17.61
CA GLY A 59 5.50 -12.07 -18.05
C GLY A 59 4.85 -12.95 -16.96
N GLU A 60 4.25 -14.07 -17.38
CA GLU A 60 3.31 -14.96 -16.66
C GLU A 60 3.75 -15.54 -15.29
N VAL A 61 4.96 -15.28 -14.79
CA VAL A 61 5.42 -15.74 -13.46
C VAL A 61 5.30 -14.60 -12.45
N TRP A 62 4.08 -14.07 -12.33
CA TRP A 62 3.80 -12.77 -11.71
C TRP A 62 3.82 -12.81 -10.18
N GLU A 63 3.02 -13.68 -9.56
CA GLU A 63 2.73 -13.58 -8.11
C GLU A 63 3.95 -13.89 -7.22
N GLY A 64 4.67 -14.98 -7.51
CA GLY A 64 5.83 -15.39 -6.72
C GLY A 64 7.03 -14.45 -6.83
N LYS A 65 7.32 -13.98 -8.05
CA LYS A 65 8.46 -13.08 -8.31
C LYS A 65 8.22 -11.66 -7.81
N VAL A 66 6.98 -11.17 -7.91
CA VAL A 66 6.62 -9.85 -7.39
C VAL A 66 6.68 -9.85 -5.87
N CYS A 67 6.22 -10.91 -5.19
CA CYS A 67 6.34 -11.03 -3.74
C CYS A 67 7.80 -11.11 -3.28
N GLU A 68 8.62 -11.95 -3.92
CA GLU A 68 10.06 -12.06 -3.59
C GLU A 68 10.79 -10.73 -3.80
N TRP A 69 10.54 -10.07 -4.93
CA TRP A 69 11.11 -8.76 -5.22
C TRP A 69 10.66 -7.69 -4.23
N ALA A 70 9.35 -7.62 -3.91
CA ALA A 70 8.81 -6.65 -2.96
C ALA A 70 9.33 -6.90 -1.53
N SER A 71 9.65 -8.15 -1.19
CA SER A 71 10.26 -8.51 0.10
C SER A 71 11.66 -7.90 0.28
N GLY A 72 12.36 -7.60 -0.82
CA GLY A 72 13.65 -6.90 -0.81
C GLY A 72 13.54 -5.38 -0.65
N LEU A 73 12.33 -4.82 -0.66
CA LEU A 73 12.10 -3.39 -0.46
C LEU A 73 11.79 -3.08 1.00
N PRO A 74 11.92 -1.81 1.43
CA PRO A 74 11.48 -1.37 2.74
C PRO A 74 10.09 -1.86 3.18
N ILE A 75 9.11 -1.88 2.27
CA ILE A 75 7.76 -2.37 2.58
C ILE A 75 7.70 -3.87 2.86
N GLY A 76 8.67 -4.64 2.35
CA GLY A 76 8.81 -6.07 2.64
C GLY A 76 9.14 -6.38 4.09
N LYS A 77 9.54 -5.37 4.88
CA LYS A 77 9.75 -5.50 6.32
C LYS A 77 8.44 -5.44 7.12
N CYS A 78 7.36 -4.94 6.52
CA CYS A 78 6.06 -4.80 7.16
C CYS A 78 5.27 -6.11 7.10
N SER A 79 4.54 -6.43 8.16
CA SER A 79 3.67 -7.62 8.20
C SER A 79 2.43 -7.51 7.30
N HIS A 80 1.92 -6.29 7.10
CA HIS A 80 0.70 -6.04 6.32
C HIS A 80 0.86 -4.85 5.38
N ILE A 81 -0.05 -4.77 4.41
CA ILE A 81 -0.25 -3.59 3.57
C ILE A 81 -1.68 -3.06 3.73
N VAL A 82 -1.83 -1.75 3.52
CA VAL A 82 -3.13 -1.07 3.50
C VAL A 82 -3.26 -0.30 2.19
N PRO A 83 -4.21 -0.65 1.31
CA PRO A 83 -4.46 0.10 0.10
C PRO A 83 -5.14 1.43 0.43
N TYR A 84 -4.67 2.51 -0.19
CA TYR A 84 -5.25 3.83 -0.10
C TYR A 84 -6.14 4.12 -1.30
N TYR A 85 -7.45 4.18 -1.06
CA TYR A 85 -8.43 4.47 -2.10
C TYR A 85 -8.82 5.94 -2.11
N ARG A 86 -9.22 6.47 -0.96
CA ARG A 86 -9.66 7.86 -0.86
C ARG A 86 -9.32 8.41 0.52
N TRP A 87 -9.13 9.73 0.55
CA TRP A 87 -8.94 10.52 1.75
C TRP A 87 -9.97 10.19 2.83
N LYS A 88 -9.47 9.74 3.99
CA LYS A 88 -10.21 9.39 5.21
C LYS A 88 -11.29 8.32 5.05
N GLU A 89 -11.35 7.60 3.92
CA GLU A 89 -12.23 6.44 3.82
C GLU A 89 -11.59 5.23 4.52
N PRO A 90 -12.35 4.44 5.30
CA PRO A 90 -11.84 3.19 5.86
C PRO A 90 -11.31 2.25 4.78
N SER A 91 -10.35 1.42 5.16
CA SER A 91 -9.67 0.48 4.26
C SER A 91 -9.52 -0.90 4.90
N ILE A 92 -8.70 -1.77 4.32
CA ILE A 92 -8.40 -3.09 4.84
C ILE A 92 -6.90 -3.28 4.99
N ALA A 93 -6.45 -3.91 6.07
CA ALA A 93 -5.08 -4.35 6.21
C ALA A 93 -5.00 -5.81 5.77
N LEU A 94 -4.10 -6.10 4.83
CA LEU A 94 -3.91 -7.44 4.27
C LEU A 94 -2.52 -7.95 4.63
N PRO A 95 -2.34 -9.25 4.90
CA PRO A 95 -1.01 -9.83 5.07
C PRO A 95 -0.14 -9.49 3.86
N PHE A 96 1.11 -9.09 4.08
CA PHE A 96 1.97 -8.49 3.05
C PHE A 96 1.96 -9.27 1.72
N HIS A 97 2.33 -10.55 1.75
CA HIS A 97 2.38 -11.38 0.52
C HIS A 97 1.01 -11.50 -0.16
N PHE A 98 -0.06 -11.64 0.62
CA PHE A 98 -1.40 -11.75 0.07
C PHE A 98 -1.83 -10.43 -0.60
N GLY A 99 -1.58 -9.29 0.05
CA GLY A 99 -1.90 -7.99 -0.50
C GLY A 99 -1.09 -7.65 -1.75
N ILE A 100 0.22 -7.90 -1.74
CA ILE A 100 1.11 -7.66 -2.89
C ILE A 100 0.70 -8.50 -4.10
N ALA A 101 0.39 -9.79 -3.91
CA ALA A 101 -0.07 -10.66 -4.99
C ALA A 101 -1.42 -10.22 -5.59
N ASN A 102 -2.21 -9.40 -4.89
CA ASN A 102 -3.56 -9.01 -5.28
C ASN A 102 -3.71 -7.50 -5.57
N LEU A 103 -2.62 -6.75 -5.75
CA LEU A 103 -2.68 -5.29 -5.98
C LEU A 103 -3.57 -4.91 -7.17
N ASP A 104 -3.48 -5.63 -8.28
CA ASP A 104 -4.29 -5.35 -9.46
C ASP A 104 -5.78 -5.56 -9.18
N LEU A 105 -6.13 -6.60 -8.41
CA LEU A 105 -7.50 -6.81 -7.97
C LEU A 105 -7.97 -5.70 -7.01
N LEU A 106 -7.13 -5.31 -6.06
CA LEU A 106 -7.44 -4.26 -5.08
C LEU A 106 -7.70 -2.91 -5.75
N TYR A 107 -7.05 -2.62 -6.87
CA TYR A 107 -7.14 -1.37 -7.62
C TYR A 107 -7.85 -1.49 -8.98
N ALA A 108 -8.48 -2.62 -9.30
CA ALA A 108 -9.06 -2.91 -10.62
C ALA A 108 -10.04 -1.83 -11.12
N THR A 109 -10.73 -1.15 -10.19
CA THR A 109 -11.69 -0.09 -10.49
C THR A 109 -11.19 1.31 -10.13
N TYR A 110 -9.89 1.45 -9.81
CA TYR A 110 -9.31 2.68 -9.30
C TYR A 110 -8.69 3.51 -10.43
N PRO A 111 -9.25 4.69 -10.77
CA PRO A 111 -8.88 5.43 -11.97
C PRO A 111 -7.60 6.27 -11.84
N ASN A 112 -7.04 6.37 -10.63
CA ASN A 112 -5.91 7.24 -10.32
C ASN A 112 -4.66 6.41 -9.95
N LYS A 113 -3.56 7.11 -9.70
CA LYS A 113 -2.37 6.52 -9.08
C LYS A 113 -2.74 5.85 -7.75
N ALA A 114 -2.46 4.57 -7.65
CA ALA A 114 -2.77 3.78 -6.48
C ALA A 114 -1.63 3.91 -5.47
N TYR A 115 -1.96 4.08 -4.19
CA TYR A 115 -0.96 4.20 -3.12
C TYR A 115 -1.21 3.18 -2.04
N VAL A 116 -0.16 2.59 -1.49
CA VAL A 116 -0.27 1.54 -0.49
C VAL A 116 0.68 1.85 0.65
N PHE A 117 0.22 1.61 1.88
CA PHE A 117 0.99 1.79 3.09
C PHE A 117 1.46 0.43 3.64
N GLY A 118 2.74 0.32 3.96
CA GLY A 118 3.28 -0.79 4.74
C GLY A 118 3.04 -0.54 6.22
N VAL A 119 2.45 -1.52 6.90
CA VAL A 119 2.08 -1.40 8.31
C VAL A 119 2.44 -2.66 9.09
N ASP A 120 2.82 -2.46 10.33
CA ASP A 120 2.85 -3.54 11.31
C ASP A 120 1.59 -3.55 12.15
N VAL A 121 0.99 -4.73 12.28
CA VAL A 121 -0.24 -4.93 13.04
C VAL A 121 0.13 -5.56 14.38
N GLY A 122 0.19 -4.74 15.43
CA GLY A 122 0.34 -5.20 16.81
C GLY A 122 -0.96 -5.79 17.37
N THR A 123 -0.91 -6.33 18.59
CA THR A 123 -2.08 -6.91 19.30
C THR A 123 -3.24 -5.93 19.51
N SER A 124 -2.98 -4.63 19.42
CA SER A 124 -3.92 -3.51 19.60
C SER A 124 -4.38 -2.86 18.29
N LEU A 125 -4.03 -3.40 17.11
CA LEU A 125 -4.20 -2.72 15.81
C LEU A 125 -3.50 -1.35 15.79
N ASP A 126 -2.36 -1.24 16.47
CA ASP A 126 -1.49 -0.07 16.37
C ASP A 126 -0.75 -0.12 15.03
N PHE A 127 -1.26 0.64 14.06
CA PHE A 127 -0.65 0.75 12.75
C PHE A 127 0.56 1.68 12.81
N GLN A 128 1.75 1.09 12.81
CA GLN A 128 3.00 1.82 12.64
C GLN A 128 3.30 1.95 11.15
N PHE A 129 3.44 3.17 10.69
CA PHE A 129 3.71 3.44 9.30
C PHE A 129 5.18 3.19 9.01
N GLY A 130 5.47 2.14 8.25
CA GLY A 130 6.84 1.83 7.85
C GLY A 130 7.20 2.47 6.51
N THR A 131 6.25 2.49 5.57
CA THR A 131 6.49 2.83 4.17
C THR A 131 5.24 3.24 3.41
N VAL A 132 5.41 3.99 2.32
CA VAL A 132 4.39 4.21 1.29
C VAL A 132 4.97 3.90 -0.09
N PHE A 133 4.14 3.36 -0.99
CA PHE A 133 4.49 3.23 -2.40
C PHE A 133 3.38 3.59 -3.38
N GLU A 134 3.76 3.98 -4.60
CA GLU A 134 2.86 4.19 -5.74
C GLU A 134 2.85 2.95 -6.65
N TRP A 135 1.65 2.43 -6.89
CA TRP A 135 1.32 1.41 -7.88
C TRP A 135 0.73 2.08 -9.12
N ASP A 136 1.38 1.91 -10.28
CA ASP A 136 0.91 2.54 -11.52
C ASP A 136 0.10 1.63 -12.45
N GLN A 137 -0.26 0.41 -11.99
CA GLN A 137 -1.08 -0.58 -12.71
C GLN A 137 -0.53 -0.97 -14.11
N MET A 138 0.69 -0.54 -14.45
CA MET A 138 1.39 -0.85 -15.70
C MET A 138 2.72 -1.55 -15.39
N ASP A 139 2.70 -2.48 -14.44
CA ASP A 139 3.85 -3.32 -14.09
C ASP A 139 5.08 -2.51 -13.60
N THR A 140 4.87 -1.25 -13.20
CA THR A 140 5.94 -0.35 -12.82
C THR A 140 5.69 0.20 -11.41
N PHE A 141 6.54 -0.22 -10.48
CA PHE A 141 6.56 0.33 -9.14
C PHE A 141 7.28 1.69 -9.15
N ARG A 142 6.74 2.68 -8.42
CA ARG A 142 7.45 3.94 -8.18
C ARG A 142 7.36 4.30 -6.70
N GLY A 143 8.53 4.44 -6.08
CA GLY A 143 8.67 4.93 -4.71
C GLY A 143 8.40 3.84 -3.67
N SER A 144 9.43 3.42 -2.94
CA SER A 144 9.24 3.01 -1.54
C SER A 144 10.07 3.97 -0.70
N ALA A 145 9.43 4.82 0.09
CA ALA A 145 10.15 5.63 1.06
C ALA A 145 10.08 4.93 2.42
N GLU A 146 11.24 4.72 3.07
CA GLU A 146 11.25 4.44 4.52
C GLU A 146 10.73 5.68 5.24
N LEU A 147 9.72 5.48 6.08
CA LEU A 147 9.25 6.53 6.96
C LEU A 147 10.24 6.66 8.11
N ILE A 148 10.98 7.77 8.10
CA ILE A 148 11.87 8.11 9.20
C ILE A 148 10.98 8.57 10.37
N ASP A 149 10.83 7.64 11.32
CA ASP A 149 10.65 7.81 12.75
C ASP A 149 9.59 8.83 13.22
N PHE A 150 8.48 8.31 13.77
CA PHE A 150 7.48 9.11 14.47
C PHE A 150 7.81 9.09 15.96
N GLY A 151 8.47 10.16 16.44
CA GLY A 151 8.44 10.51 17.86
C GLY A 151 7.03 10.81 18.36
#